data_AF-A0A550GQ18-F1
#
_entry.id   AF-A0A550GQ18-F1
#
_cell.length_a   1.000
_cell.length_b   1.000
_cell.length_c   1.000
_cell.angle_alpha   90.00
_cell.angle_beta   90.00
_cell.angle_gamma   90.00
#
_symmetry.space_group_name_H-M   'P 1'
#
loop_
_entity.id
_entity.type
_entity.pdbx_description
1 polymer ?
#
loop_
_entity_poly.entity_id
_entity_poly.type
_entity_poly.pdbx_seq_one_letter_code
_entity_poly.pdbx_strand_id
1 'polypeptide(L)'
;MSFCVQKETPIGLRMEIVYKSVSIYKKEGEGSLKLKESVQAWLNGALNDPIVKILSKNSQLTKTQLETLLIDVLAENISGKYLKYDEKASLRLTKAKISRGSFNRTLKQSKENVIKSIYTVLLLGYLGVFDSTTLDPYLEIANKLKQYVEAHQDIPDTENELKDHVKVIEIIREELETSLKRLSTPSTEEV
;
A
#
# COMPACT_ATOMS: atom_id res chain seq x y z
N MET A 1 -12.46 -35.88 18.99
CA MET A 1 -11.31 -34.96 18.98
C MET A 1 -11.60 -33.93 17.88
N SER A 2 -12.29 -32.84 18.21
CA SER A 2 -12.72 -31.84 17.22
C SER A 2 -11.64 -30.78 17.04
N PHE A 3 -11.05 -30.73 15.85
CA PHE A 3 -10.16 -29.67 15.42
C PHE A 3 -10.95 -28.36 15.31
N CYS A 4 -10.58 -27.37 16.13
CA CYS A 4 -11.07 -26.00 16.01
C CYS A 4 -10.40 -25.36 14.80
N VAL A 5 -11.13 -25.26 13.69
CA VAL A 5 -10.71 -24.49 12.51
C VAL A 5 -10.79 -23.02 12.90
N GLN A 6 -9.64 -22.39 13.11
CA GLN A 6 -9.55 -20.93 13.21
C GLN A 6 -10.06 -20.34 11.89
N LYS A 7 -11.23 -19.70 11.92
CA LYS A 7 -11.78 -19.01 10.76
C LYS A 7 -10.94 -17.77 10.49
N GLU A 8 -10.11 -17.83 9.45
CA GLU A 8 -9.44 -16.64 8.92
C GLU A 8 -10.47 -15.62 8.45
N THR A 9 -10.37 -14.39 8.95
CA THR A 9 -11.18 -13.26 8.49
C THR A 9 -10.89 -12.97 7.01
N PRO A 10 -11.92 -12.85 6.14
CA PRO A 10 -11.72 -12.56 4.72
C PRO A 10 -10.96 -11.24 4.53
N ILE A 11 -9.99 -11.23 3.61
CA ILE A 11 -9.19 -10.05 3.24
C ILE A 11 -10.06 -8.81 2.91
N GLY A 12 -11.28 -9.03 2.39
CA GLY A 12 -12.26 -7.97 2.13
C GLY A 12 -12.72 -7.22 3.38
N LEU A 13 -12.92 -7.92 4.51
CA LEU A 13 -13.34 -7.33 5.78
C LEU A 13 -12.21 -6.51 6.43
N ARG A 14 -10.96 -6.89 6.15
CA ARG A 14 -9.78 -6.21 6.70
C ARG A 14 -9.43 -4.92 5.96
N MET A 15 -9.67 -4.90 4.65
CA MET A 15 -9.73 -3.67 3.87
C MET A 15 -10.82 -2.76 4.43
N GLU A 16 -12.02 -3.29 4.69
CA GLU A 16 -13.17 -2.54 5.22
C GLU A 16 -12.85 -1.80 6.54
N ILE A 17 -12.02 -2.37 7.43
CA ILE A 17 -11.58 -1.70 8.67
C ILE A 17 -10.68 -0.49 8.39
N VAL A 18 -9.74 -0.60 7.45
CA VAL A 18 -8.92 0.55 6.99
C VAL A 18 -9.79 1.61 6.28
N TYR A 19 -10.85 1.19 5.59
CA TYR A 19 -11.80 2.12 4.92
C TYR A 19 -12.85 2.73 5.86
N LYS A 20 -13.11 2.14 7.03
CA LYS A 20 -14.10 2.67 7.97
C LYS A 20 -13.68 4.03 8.55
N SER A 21 -12.38 4.29 8.65
CA SER A 21 -11.82 5.61 8.99
C SER A 21 -12.15 6.68 7.94
N VAL A 22 -12.46 6.29 6.70
CA VAL A 22 -12.78 7.20 5.57
C VAL A 22 -14.28 7.48 5.46
N SER A 23 -15.13 6.62 6.05
CA SER A 23 -16.60 6.75 6.06
C SER A 23 -17.14 7.96 6.84
N ILE A 24 -16.31 8.75 7.51
CA ILE A 24 -16.74 9.87 8.34
C ILE A 24 -17.26 11.07 7.51
N TYR A 25 -17.02 11.10 6.19
CA TYR A 25 -17.50 12.19 5.32
C TYR A 25 -18.64 11.77 4.38
N LYS A 26 -19.79 11.32 4.93
CA LYS A 26 -21.03 11.23 4.14
C LYS A 26 -22.05 12.29 4.59
N LYS A 27 -22.14 13.38 3.83
CA LYS A 27 -23.38 14.17 3.70
C LYS A 27 -23.66 14.37 2.22
N GLU A 28 -24.78 13.80 1.77
CA GLU A 28 -25.22 13.77 0.38
C GLU A 28 -25.49 15.19 -0.18
N GLY A 29 -25.06 15.41 -1.42
CA GLY A 29 -25.44 16.58 -2.23
C GLY A 29 -24.32 17.58 -2.55
N GLU A 30 -23.28 17.18 -3.31
CA GLU A 30 -22.40 18.07 -4.12
C GLU A 30 -21.38 17.20 -4.91
N GLY A 31 -21.80 16.68 -6.07
CA GLY A 31 -21.39 15.35 -6.55
C GLY A 31 -20.09 15.17 -7.35
N SER A 32 -19.21 16.17 -7.52
CA SER A 32 -17.96 15.98 -8.28
C SER A 32 -16.72 16.67 -7.69
N LEU A 33 -16.85 17.88 -7.15
CA LEU A 33 -15.74 18.59 -6.49
C LEU A 33 -15.37 17.90 -5.17
N LYS A 34 -16.38 17.56 -4.35
CA LYS A 34 -16.18 16.80 -3.11
C LYS A 34 -15.52 15.45 -3.32
N LEU A 35 -15.87 14.75 -4.41
CA LEU A 35 -15.26 13.46 -4.73
C LEU A 35 -13.77 13.61 -5.05
N LYS A 36 -13.43 14.55 -5.93
CA LYS A 36 -12.03 14.79 -6.30
C LYS A 36 -11.20 15.18 -5.10
N GLU A 37 -11.69 16.09 -4.28
CA GLU A 37 -11.03 16.51 -3.04
C GLU A 37 -10.85 15.36 -2.06
N SER A 38 -11.88 14.52 -1.88
CA SER A 38 -11.81 13.36 -0.98
C SER A 38 -10.78 12.33 -1.46
N VAL A 39 -10.79 11.99 -2.76
CA VAL A 39 -9.81 11.05 -3.34
C VAL A 39 -8.40 11.62 -3.26
N GLN A 40 -8.21 12.90 -3.57
CA GLN A 40 -6.90 13.55 -3.49
C GLN A 40 -6.39 13.67 -2.05
N ALA A 41 -7.26 13.98 -1.08
CA ALA A 41 -6.90 14.00 0.34
C ALA A 41 -6.44 12.61 0.81
N TRP A 42 -7.18 11.56 0.45
CA TRP A 42 -6.81 10.19 0.77
C TRP A 42 -5.49 9.78 0.12
N LEU A 43 -5.29 10.06 -1.18
CA LEU A 43 -4.05 9.79 -1.89
C LEU A 43 -2.86 10.53 -1.26
N ASN A 44 -3.07 11.77 -0.82
CA ASN A 44 -2.04 12.53 -0.11
C ASN A 44 -1.69 11.87 1.24
N GLY A 45 -2.68 11.40 2.01
CA GLY A 45 -2.42 10.66 3.25
C GLY A 45 -1.61 9.39 2.97
N ALA A 46 -2.11 8.54 2.07
CA ALA A 46 -1.49 7.25 1.75
C ALA A 46 -0.08 7.40 1.16
N LEU A 47 0.16 8.33 0.24
CA LEU A 47 1.49 8.52 -0.37
C LEU A 47 2.47 9.30 0.52
N ASN A 48 2.01 9.91 1.61
CA ASN A 48 2.86 10.55 2.60
C ASN A 48 3.19 9.69 3.80
N ASP A 49 2.49 8.57 3.97
CA ASP A 49 2.81 7.54 4.94
C ASP A 49 4.29 7.10 4.80
N PRO A 50 5.09 7.13 5.89
CA PRO A 50 6.51 6.80 5.83
C PRO A 50 6.77 5.36 5.37
N ILE A 51 5.94 4.38 5.77
CA ILE A 51 6.06 2.98 5.35
C ILE A 51 5.82 2.88 3.84
N VAL A 52 4.76 3.49 3.32
CA VAL A 52 4.48 3.53 1.88
C VAL A 52 5.63 4.18 1.11
N LYS A 53 6.26 5.24 1.64
CA LYS A 53 7.42 5.88 0.99
C LYS A 53 8.61 4.93 0.86
N ILE A 54 8.93 4.17 1.90
CA ILE A 54 10.05 3.21 1.89
C ILE A 54 9.76 2.06 0.93
N LEU A 55 8.55 1.48 1.03
CA LEU A 55 8.12 0.39 0.17
C LEU A 55 8.11 0.83 -1.28
N SER A 56 7.55 2.00 -1.59
CA SER A 56 7.52 2.53 -2.96
C SER A 56 8.92 2.76 -3.53
N LYS A 57 9.86 3.30 -2.74
CA LYS A 57 11.26 3.53 -3.17
C LYS A 57 12.00 2.24 -3.54
N ASN A 58 11.69 1.13 -2.89
CA ASN A 58 12.36 -0.16 -3.09
C ASN A 58 11.55 -1.14 -3.95
N SER A 59 10.41 -0.70 -4.50
CA SER A 59 9.54 -1.52 -5.33
C SER A 59 9.78 -1.29 -6.83
N GLN A 60 9.14 -2.11 -7.66
CA GLN A 60 9.08 -1.93 -9.11
C GLN A 60 8.09 -0.83 -9.55
N LEU A 61 7.49 -0.09 -8.61
CA LEU A 61 6.52 0.98 -8.90
C LEU A 61 7.10 2.36 -8.57
N THR A 62 7.17 3.21 -9.58
CA THR A 62 7.41 4.65 -9.37
C THR A 62 6.24 5.29 -8.62
N LYS A 63 6.48 6.41 -7.93
CA LYS A 63 5.41 7.19 -7.26
C LYS A 63 4.22 7.48 -8.18
N THR A 64 4.51 7.84 -9.43
CA THR A 64 3.50 8.11 -10.47
C THR A 64 2.69 6.87 -10.84
N GLN A 65 3.33 5.70 -10.92
CA GLN A 65 2.66 4.43 -11.22
C GLN A 65 1.80 3.97 -10.04
N LEU A 66 2.31 4.08 -8.81
CA LEU A 66 1.58 3.75 -7.59
C LEU A 66 0.32 4.63 -7.45
N GLU A 67 0.45 5.95 -7.60
CA GLU A 67 -0.69 6.87 -7.56
C GLU A 67 -1.76 6.50 -8.59
N THR A 68 -1.36 6.23 -9.84
CA THR A 68 -2.31 5.83 -10.90
C THR A 68 -2.99 4.49 -10.60
N LEU A 69 -2.26 3.52 -10.06
CA LEU A 69 -2.82 2.23 -9.68
C LEU A 69 -3.86 2.37 -8.55
N LEU A 70 -3.55 3.16 -7.53
CA LEU A 70 -4.47 3.45 -6.42
C LEU A 70 -5.74 4.15 -6.90
N ILE A 71 -5.62 5.12 -7.81
CA ILE A 71 -6.79 5.75 -8.43
C ILE A 71 -7.64 4.71 -9.18
N ASP A 72 -7.04 3.82 -9.97
CA ASP A 72 -7.80 2.84 -10.76
C ASP A 72 -8.58 1.87 -9.88
N VAL A 73 -7.99 1.43 -8.77
CA VAL A 73 -8.57 0.46 -7.82
C VAL A 73 -9.59 1.10 -6.88
N LEU A 74 -9.38 2.35 -6.46
CA LEU A 74 -10.11 2.92 -5.31
C LEU A 74 -11.08 4.03 -5.68
N ALA A 75 -10.91 4.70 -6.82
CA ALA A 75 -11.78 5.82 -7.17
C ALA A 75 -13.24 5.39 -7.35
N GLU A 76 -13.49 4.17 -7.83
CA GLU A 76 -14.85 3.62 -7.97
C GLU A 76 -15.47 3.29 -6.60
N ASN A 77 -14.69 2.70 -5.69
CA ASN A 77 -15.13 2.40 -4.32
C ASN A 77 -15.47 3.68 -3.55
N ILE A 78 -14.63 4.73 -3.66
CA ILE A 78 -14.85 6.02 -3.00
C ILE A 78 -16.03 6.79 -3.63
N SER A 79 -16.18 6.70 -4.96
CA SER A 79 -17.26 7.41 -5.65
C SER A 79 -18.62 6.72 -5.61
N GLY A 80 -18.66 5.43 -5.23
CA GLY A 80 -19.88 4.63 -5.25
C GLY A 80 -20.46 4.41 -6.65
N LYS A 81 -19.68 4.70 -7.71
CA LYS A 81 -20.08 4.56 -9.11
C LYS A 81 -18.89 4.21 -10.00
N TYR A 82 -19.19 3.70 -11.18
CA TYR A 82 -18.17 3.51 -12.22
C TYR A 82 -17.65 4.85 -12.72
N LEU A 83 -16.34 4.96 -12.93
CA LEU A 83 -15.67 6.16 -13.44
C LEU A 83 -14.95 5.85 -14.75
N LYS A 84 -15.14 6.71 -15.75
CA LYS A 84 -14.39 6.62 -17.00
C LYS A 84 -12.92 7.02 -16.78
N TYR A 85 -12.04 6.56 -17.67
CA TYR A 85 -10.59 6.81 -17.54
C TYR A 85 -10.20 8.29 -17.61
N ASP A 86 -10.97 9.13 -18.29
CA ASP A 86 -10.80 10.59 -18.29
C ASP A 86 -11.17 11.20 -16.92
N GLU A 87 -12.22 10.69 -16.27
CA GLU A 87 -12.58 11.06 -14.91
C GLU A 87 -11.48 10.62 -13.93
N LYS A 88 -11.02 9.36 -14.03
CA LYS A 88 -9.90 8.84 -13.22
C LYS A 88 -8.61 9.66 -13.42
N ALA A 89 -8.29 10.02 -14.67
CA ALA A 89 -7.13 10.85 -14.97
C ALA A 89 -7.18 12.22 -14.26
N SER A 90 -8.37 12.78 -14.06
CA SER A 90 -8.56 14.07 -13.39
C SER A 90 -8.33 14.02 -11.87
N LEU A 91 -8.26 12.81 -11.28
CA LEU A 91 -8.05 12.59 -9.85
C LEU A 91 -6.58 12.60 -9.43
N ARG A 92 -5.64 12.62 -10.39
CA ARG A 92 -4.20 12.75 -10.09
C ARG A 92 -3.93 13.99 -9.24
N LEU A 93 -2.97 13.88 -8.32
CA LEU A 93 -2.50 14.94 -7.45
C LEU A 93 -1.75 16.05 -8.21
N THR A 94 -1.26 15.76 -9.41
CA THR A 94 -0.56 16.74 -10.24
C THR A 94 -1.50 17.89 -10.64
N LYS A 95 -1.03 19.14 -10.50
CA LYS A 95 -1.80 20.35 -10.85
C LYS A 95 -2.09 20.46 -12.36
N ALA A 96 -1.22 19.90 -13.20
CA ALA A 96 -1.43 19.84 -14.63
C ALA A 96 -2.45 18.75 -15.00
N LYS A 97 -3.44 19.11 -15.82
CA LYS A 97 -4.41 18.15 -16.35
C LYS A 97 -3.70 17.14 -17.24
N ILE A 98 -3.75 15.87 -16.85
CA ILE A 98 -3.20 14.79 -17.66
C ILE A 98 -4.24 14.27 -18.66
N SER A 99 -3.77 13.82 -19.82
CA SER A 99 -4.65 13.20 -20.81
C SER A 99 -5.01 11.76 -20.42
N ARG A 100 -6.16 11.28 -20.90
CA ARG A 100 -6.58 9.87 -20.78
C ARG A 100 -5.51 8.91 -21.30
N GLY A 101 -4.86 9.24 -22.42
CA GLY A 101 -3.80 8.42 -22.99
C GLY A 101 -2.57 8.33 -22.10
N SER A 102 -2.18 9.43 -21.45
CA SER A 102 -1.08 9.44 -20.47
C SER A 102 -1.41 8.58 -19.26
N PHE A 103 -2.62 8.75 -18.69
CA PHE A 103 -3.10 7.92 -17.57
C PHE A 103 -3.06 6.43 -17.91
N ASN A 104 -3.63 6.05 -19.06
CA ASN A 104 -3.72 4.64 -19.45
C ASN A 104 -2.36 3.99 -19.70
N ARG A 105 -1.38 4.72 -20.26
CA ARG A 105 -0.02 4.21 -20.41
C ARG A 105 0.63 3.95 -19.06
N THR A 106 0.54 4.90 -18.13
CA THR A 106 1.07 4.74 -16.77
C THR A 106 0.38 3.58 -16.04
N LEU A 107 -0.94 3.43 -16.20
CA LEU A 107 -1.71 2.35 -15.60
C LEU A 107 -1.26 0.99 -16.14
N LYS A 108 -1.11 0.88 -17.47
CA LYS A 108 -0.58 -0.34 -18.10
C LYS A 108 0.80 -0.69 -17.55
N GLN A 109 1.72 0.26 -17.51
CA GLN A 109 3.07 0.05 -16.95
C GLN A 109 3.04 -0.39 -15.48
N SER A 110 2.17 0.23 -14.66
CA SER A 110 2.02 -0.15 -13.25
C SER A 110 1.53 -1.59 -13.10
N LYS A 111 0.53 -2.01 -13.88
CA LYS A 111 0.00 -3.38 -13.89
C LYS A 111 1.04 -4.38 -14.37
N GLU A 112 1.78 -4.06 -15.42
CA GLU A 112 2.88 -4.91 -15.94
C GLU A 112 3.98 -5.11 -14.88
N ASN A 113 4.36 -4.06 -14.15
CA ASN A 113 5.37 -4.16 -13.11
C ASN A 113 4.88 -5.02 -11.92
N VAL A 114 3.62 -4.84 -11.49
CA VAL A 114 3.01 -5.70 -10.46
C VAL A 114 2.99 -7.16 -10.90
N ILE A 115 2.54 -7.42 -12.13
CA ILE A 115 2.49 -8.77 -12.70
C ILE A 115 3.89 -9.39 -12.71
N LYS A 116 4.90 -8.67 -13.19
CA LYS A 116 6.30 -9.16 -13.19
C LYS A 116 6.78 -9.51 -11.79
N SER A 117 6.54 -8.65 -10.80
CA SER A 117 6.89 -8.92 -9.40
C SER A 117 6.21 -10.19 -8.87
N ILE A 118 4.93 -10.40 -9.18
CA ILE A 118 4.21 -11.64 -8.81
C ILE A 118 4.84 -12.85 -9.50
N TYR A 119 5.12 -12.78 -10.80
CA TYR A 119 5.79 -13.86 -11.53
C TYR A 119 7.17 -14.18 -10.95
N THR A 120 7.93 -13.19 -10.49
CA THR A 120 9.21 -13.41 -9.80
C THR A 120 9.00 -14.19 -8.51
N VAL A 121 8.03 -13.81 -7.67
CA VAL A 121 7.72 -14.54 -6.44
C VAL A 121 7.29 -15.98 -6.75
N LEU A 122 6.39 -16.17 -7.72
CA LEU A 122 5.94 -17.50 -8.14
C LEU A 122 7.08 -18.36 -8.70
N LEU A 123 7.99 -17.77 -9.50
CA LEU A 123 9.14 -18.47 -10.05
C LEU A 123 10.08 -18.97 -8.96
N LEU A 124 10.39 -18.11 -7.97
CA LEU A 124 11.26 -18.49 -6.85
C LEU A 124 10.62 -19.60 -6.00
N GLY A 125 9.32 -19.52 -5.75
CA GLY A 125 8.58 -20.59 -5.07
C GLY A 125 8.58 -21.90 -5.86
N TYR A 126 8.35 -21.83 -7.18
CA TYR A 126 8.35 -23.01 -8.05
C TYR A 126 9.72 -23.70 -8.12
N LEU A 127 10.81 -22.93 -8.05
CA LEU A 127 12.18 -23.47 -8.02
C LEU A 127 12.61 -23.98 -6.64
N GLY A 128 11.73 -23.93 -5.63
CA GLY A 128 12.04 -24.36 -4.26
C GLY A 128 12.99 -23.41 -3.52
N VAL A 129 13.23 -22.19 -4.01
CA VAL A 129 14.07 -21.20 -3.32
C VAL A 129 13.48 -20.85 -1.96
N PHE A 130 12.15 -20.85 -1.87
CA PHE A 130 11.41 -20.57 -0.64
C PHE A 130 11.47 -21.72 0.38
N ASP A 131 11.88 -22.92 -0.04
CA ASP A 131 12.05 -24.07 0.86
C ASP A 131 13.37 -23.99 1.65
N SER A 132 14.26 -23.09 1.25
CA SER A 132 15.41 -22.68 2.06
C SER A 132 14.97 -21.60 3.04
N THR A 133 15.53 -21.58 4.25
CA THR A 133 15.30 -20.56 5.30
C THR A 133 15.71 -19.13 4.88
N THR A 134 16.01 -18.91 3.60
CA THR A 134 16.41 -17.63 3.01
C THR A 134 15.25 -16.63 2.92
N LEU A 135 13.99 -17.09 2.94
CA LEU A 135 12.83 -16.19 2.98
C LEU A 135 12.29 -15.87 4.36
N ASP A 136 12.68 -16.62 5.38
CA ASP A 136 12.23 -16.40 6.77
C ASP A 136 12.42 -14.94 7.20
N PRO A 137 13.55 -14.25 6.88
CA PRO A 137 13.72 -12.84 7.23
C PRO A 137 12.67 -11.92 6.58
N TYR A 138 12.32 -12.16 5.32
CA TYR A 138 11.32 -11.35 4.61
C TYR A 138 9.91 -11.57 5.18
N LEU A 139 9.59 -12.82 5.53
CA LEU A 139 8.29 -13.17 6.11
C LEU A 139 8.15 -12.63 7.55
N GLU A 140 9.22 -12.68 8.35
CA GLU A 140 9.27 -12.09 9.68
C GLU A 140 9.01 -10.58 9.63
N ILE A 141 9.70 -9.88 8.72
CA ILE A 141 9.51 -8.43 8.51
C ILE A 141 8.07 -8.12 8.08
N ALA A 142 7.51 -8.90 7.14
CA ALA A 142 6.12 -8.70 6.71
C ALA A 142 5.13 -8.87 7.88
N ASN A 143 5.36 -9.85 8.75
CA ASN A 143 4.55 -10.05 9.96
C ASN A 143 4.72 -8.92 10.97
N LYS A 144 5.94 -8.40 11.19
CA LYS A 144 6.19 -7.24 12.05
C LYS A 144 5.45 -5.99 11.53
N LEU A 145 5.50 -5.73 10.22
CA LEU A 145 4.77 -4.64 9.59
C LEU A 145 3.25 -4.77 9.78
N LYS A 146 2.74 -6.00 9.64
CA LYS A 146 1.32 -6.30 9.85
C LYS A 146 0.90 -6.02 11.29
N GLN A 147 1.65 -6.53 12.27
CA GLN A 147 1.38 -6.32 13.70
C GLN A 147 1.45 -4.84 14.07
N TYR A 148 2.39 -4.10 13.48
CA TYR A 148 2.49 -2.66 13.70
C TYR A 148 1.23 -1.91 13.24
N VAL A 149 0.79 -2.17 12.00
CA VAL A 149 -0.43 -1.54 11.45
C VAL A 149 -1.65 -1.90 12.31
N GLU A 150 -1.75 -3.14 12.79
CA GLU A 150 -2.84 -3.57 13.68
C GLU A 150 -2.79 -2.87 15.05
N ALA A 151 -1.60 -2.68 15.63
CA ALA A 151 -1.41 -2.05 16.93
C ALA A 151 -1.63 -0.52 16.93
N HIS A 152 -1.60 0.11 15.76
CA HIS A 152 -1.69 1.57 15.61
C HIS A 152 -2.85 1.97 14.68
N GLN A 153 -3.89 1.12 14.58
CA GLN A 153 -5.12 1.41 13.85
C GLN A 153 -6.01 2.46 14.55
N ASP A 154 -5.79 2.71 15.83
CA ASP A 154 -6.49 3.73 16.60
C ASP A 154 -5.92 5.13 16.32
N ILE A 155 -6.82 6.10 16.16
CA ILE A 155 -6.46 7.51 15.92
C ILE A 155 -5.96 8.07 17.26
N PRO A 156 -4.72 8.60 17.34
CA PRO A 156 -4.24 9.21 18.57
C PRO A 156 -5.09 10.44 18.90
N ASP A 157 -5.72 10.43 20.09
CA ASP A 157 -6.64 11.48 20.56
C ASP A 157 -5.87 12.70 21.11
N THR A 158 -4.56 12.57 21.32
CA THR A 158 -3.71 13.63 21.86
C THR A 158 -2.41 13.87 21.06
N GLU A 159 -1.90 15.09 21.13
CA GLU A 159 -0.67 15.52 20.42
C GLU A 159 0.59 14.73 20.85
N ASN A 160 0.62 14.26 22.11
CA ASN A 160 1.70 13.42 22.62
C ASN A 160 1.66 11.99 22.04
N GLU A 161 0.47 11.40 21.93
CA GLU A 161 0.30 10.08 21.29
C GLU A 161 0.68 10.14 19.82
N LEU A 162 0.31 11.20 19.10
CA LEU A 162 0.72 11.40 17.70
C LEU A 162 2.24 11.43 17.54
N LYS A 163 2.94 12.11 18.45
CA LYS A 163 4.41 12.20 18.44
C LYS A 163 5.07 10.85 18.71
N ASP A 164 4.49 10.04 19.60
CA ASP A 164 4.99 8.71 19.90
C ASP A 164 4.69 7.72 18.77
N HIS A 165 3.51 7.79 18.15
CA HIS A 165 3.20 7.07 16.91
C HIS A 165 4.23 7.39 15.81
N VAL A 166 4.56 8.67 15.59
CA VAL A 166 5.57 9.07 14.58
C VAL A 166 6.95 8.48 14.91
N LYS A 167 7.39 8.48 16.17
CA LYS A 167 8.68 7.86 16.54
C LYS A 167 8.69 6.36 16.28
N VAL A 168 7.60 5.65 16.61
CA VAL A 168 7.51 4.21 16.37
C VAL A 168 7.55 3.90 14.88
N ILE A 169 6.87 4.69 14.05
CA ILE A 169 6.97 4.57 12.58
C ILE A 169 8.43 4.70 12.12
N GLU A 170 9.20 5.65 12.66
CA GLU A 170 10.58 5.85 12.24
C GLU A 170 11.53 4.76 12.71
N ILE A 171 11.32 4.20 13.90
CA ILE A 171 12.08 3.04 14.37
C ILE A 171 11.83 1.84 13.44
N ILE A 172 10.57 1.59 13.07
CA ILE A 172 10.20 0.48 12.20
C ILE A 172 10.71 0.70 10.78
N ARG A 173 10.68 1.94 10.28
CA ARG A 173 11.36 2.31 9.04
C ARG A 173 12.82 1.90 9.08
N GLU A 174 13.53 2.30 10.12
CA GLU A 174 14.98 2.07 10.24
C GLU A 174 15.29 0.57 10.34
N GLU A 175 14.49 -0.19 11.08
CA GLU A 175 14.60 -1.65 11.16
C GLU A 175 14.34 -2.31 9.79
N LEU A 176 13.31 -1.84 9.06
CA LEU A 176 12.97 -2.32 7.73
C LEU A 176 14.09 -2.05 6.73
N GLU A 177 14.58 -0.80 6.67
CA GLU A 177 15.68 -0.41 5.78
C GLU A 177 16.95 -1.19 6.09
N THR A 178 17.28 -1.36 7.37
CA THR A 178 18.47 -2.12 7.80
C THR A 178 18.35 -3.59 7.40
N SER A 179 17.19 -4.20 7.62
CA SER A 179 16.98 -5.61 7.31
C SER A 179 16.99 -5.87 5.80
N LEU A 180 16.32 -5.03 5.00
CA LEU A 180 16.36 -5.12 3.54
C LEU A 180 17.78 -4.92 2.99
N LYS A 181 18.54 -3.98 3.56
CA LYS A 181 19.92 -3.73 3.15
C LYS A 181 20.82 -4.94 3.41
N ARG A 182 20.68 -5.58 4.58
CA ARG A 182 21.41 -6.83 4.92
C ARG A 182 21.11 -7.96 3.94
N LEU A 183 19.85 -8.09 3.51
CA LEU A 183 19.43 -9.13 2.56
C LEU A 183 19.89 -8.84 1.11
N SER A 184 20.17 -7.58 0.79
CA SER A 184 20.67 -7.16 -0.53
C SER A 184 22.19 -7.27 -0.69
N THR A 185 22.92 -7.33 0.42
CA THR A 185 24.38 -7.49 0.41
C THR A 185 24.73 -8.97 0.41
N PRO A 186 25.57 -9.47 -0.52
CA PRO A 186 26.08 -10.83 -0.43
C PRO A 186 26.81 -10.98 0.91
N SER A 187 26.56 -12.08 1.61
CA SER A 187 27.29 -12.43 2.83
C SER A 187 28.77 -12.60 2.49
N THR A 188 29.59 -11.59 2.77
CA THR A 188 31.04 -11.69 2.70
C THR A 188 31.55 -12.36 3.96
N GLU A 189 31.23 -13.64 4.15
CA GLU A 189 31.93 -14.50 5.10
C GLU A 189 32.17 -15.86 4.42
N GLU A 190 33.38 -16.38 4.62
CA GLU A 190 33.99 -17.63 4.12
C GLU A 190 34.76 -17.60 2.79
N VAL A 191 35.99 -17.04 2.85
CA VAL A 191 37.23 -17.77 2.51
C VAL A 191 38.26 -17.50 3.62
#